data_AF-A0A2A8BYQ3-F1
#
_entry.id   AF-A0A2A8BYQ3-F1
#
_cell.length_a   1.000
_cell.length_b   1.000
_cell.length_c   1.000
_cell.angle_alpha   90.00
_cell.angle_beta   90.00
_cell.angle_gamma   90.00
#
_symmetry.space_group_name_H-M   'P 1'
#
loop_
_entity.id
_entity.type
_entity.pdbx_description
1 polymer ?
#
loop_
_entity_poly.entity_id
_entity_poly.type
_entity_poly.pdbx_seq_one_letter_code
_entity_poly.pdbx_strand_id
1 'polypeptide(L)'
;MKYNRGQLLQMAYEGKVKKDDQFKSNRGDIIFFDGHSLRWEDGGQMLRNRIFMNELFECYTPKVTVELTQKEVNTLRVLTGATSSGDLKEKNSRRGTLDIVTDGGYGLYSKFLALSK
;
A
#
# COMPACT_ATOMS: atom_id res chain seq x y z
N MET A 1 9.80 17.64 12.25
CA MET A 1 8.42 17.72 12.78
C MET A 1 8.39 17.18 14.20
N LYS A 2 7.51 17.70 15.06
CA LYS A 2 7.29 17.17 16.41
C LYS A 2 6.11 16.20 16.37
N TYR A 3 6.29 15.01 16.92
CA TYR A 3 5.24 13.99 16.97
C TYR A 3 4.95 13.59 18.42
N ASN A 4 3.69 13.31 18.71
CA ASN A 4 3.31 12.71 19.99
C ASN A 4 3.46 11.18 19.96
N ARG A 5 3.38 10.54 21.13
CA ARG A 5 3.56 9.08 21.29
C ARG A 5 2.58 8.26 20.45
N GLY A 6 1.31 8.65 20.38
CA GLY A 6 0.29 7.96 19.61
C GLY A 6 0.55 8.03 18.10
N GLN A 7 0.95 9.21 17.61
CA GLN A 7 1.31 9.41 16.20
C GLN A 7 2.50 8.53 15.80
N LEU A 8 3.54 8.45 16.63
CA LEU A 8 4.70 7.61 16.34
C LEU A 8 4.36 6.11 16.33
N LEU A 9 3.48 5.65 17.24
CA LEU A 9 3.00 4.26 17.23
C LEU A 9 2.18 3.95 15.97
N GLN A 10 1.29 4.87 15.58
CA GLN A 10 0.50 4.70 14.37
C GLN A 10 1.38 4.67 13.13
N MET A 11 2.37 5.56 13.02
CA MET A 11 3.32 5.55 11.91
C MET A 11 4.15 4.27 11.86
N ALA A 12 4.59 3.75 13.01
CA ALA A 12 5.31 2.48 13.09
C ALA A 12 4.41 1.30 12.69
N TYR A 13 3.16 1.28 13.14
CA TYR A 13 2.16 0.28 12.76
C TYR A 13 1.83 0.30 11.26
N GLU A 14 1.74 1.49 10.68
CA GLU A 14 1.48 1.70 9.25
C GLU A 14 2.72 1.47 8.37
N GLY A 15 3.87 1.09 8.94
CA GLY A 15 5.12 0.87 8.20
C GLY A 15 5.76 2.14 7.64
N LYS A 16 5.34 3.32 8.11
CA LYS A 16 5.86 4.63 7.68
C LYS A 16 7.18 5.00 8.36
N VAL A 17 7.60 4.25 9.37
CA VAL A 17 8.85 4.44 10.11
C VAL A 17 9.79 3.31 9.73
N LYS A 18 11.03 3.65 9.37
CA LYS A 18 12.11 2.71 9.09
C LYS A 18 13.05 2.64 10.28
N LYS A 19 13.79 1.53 10.36
CA LYS A 19 14.87 1.39 11.33
C LYS A 19 15.84 2.58 11.20
N ASP A 20 16.28 3.08 12.35
CA ASP A 20 17.19 4.23 12.52
C ASP A 20 16.58 5.61 12.21
N ASP A 21 15.28 5.67 11.89
CA ASP A 21 14.56 6.94 11.81
C ASP A 21 14.56 7.65 13.18
N GLN A 22 14.77 8.97 13.15
CA GLN A 22 14.78 9.83 14.33
C GLN A 22 13.64 10.85 14.30
N PHE A 23 13.06 11.07 15.48
CA PHE A 23 11.94 11.96 15.70
C PHE A 23 12.23 12.88 16.88
N LYS A 24 11.63 14.07 16.87
CA LYS A 24 11.61 14.94 18.04
C LYS A 24 10.27 14.85 18.75
N SER A 25 10.29 14.62 20.05
CA SER A 25 9.11 14.70 20.90
C SER A 25 8.61 16.16 20.96
N ASN A 26 7.38 16.36 21.45
CA ASN A 26 6.86 17.71 21.71
C ASN A 26 7.74 18.52 22.69
N ARG A 27 8.43 17.82 23.60
CA ARG A 27 9.33 18.37 24.63
C ARG A 27 10.76 18.59 24.15
N GLY A 28 11.11 18.10 22.95
CA GLY A 28 12.43 18.28 22.35
C GLY A 28 13.34 17.05 22.43
N ASP A 29 12.93 16.00 23.14
CA ASP A 29 13.70 14.75 23.25
C ASP A 29 13.87 14.07 21.90
N ILE A 30 15.02 13.44 21.69
CA ILE A 30 15.31 12.63 20.51
C ILE A 30 14.79 11.21 20.74
N ILE A 31 14.01 10.73 19.77
CA ILE A 31 13.41 9.39 19.75
C ILE A 31 13.89 8.67 18.51
N PHE A 32 14.43 7.47 18.64
CA PHE A 32 14.85 6.63 17.51
C PHE A 32 14.03 5.34 17.42
N PHE A 33 13.81 4.83 16.21
CA PHE A 33 13.16 3.53 15.99
C PHE A 33 14.20 2.44 15.71
N ASP A 34 14.34 1.44 16.60
CA ASP A 34 15.32 0.36 16.45
C ASP A 34 14.87 -0.80 15.53
N GLY A 35 13.71 -0.64 14.89
CA GLY A 35 13.03 -1.67 14.10
C GLY A 35 11.97 -2.45 14.86
N HIS A 36 11.95 -2.36 16.20
CA HIS A 36 10.99 -3.04 17.07
C HIS A 36 10.30 -2.09 18.06
N SER A 37 10.94 -0.99 18.43
CA SER A 37 10.49 -0.07 19.46
C SER A 37 11.02 1.34 19.24
N LEU A 38 10.27 2.32 19.73
CA LEU A 38 10.71 3.70 19.80
C LEU A 38 11.42 3.92 21.14
N ARG A 39 12.65 4.42 21.10
CA ARG A 39 13.50 4.63 22.27
C ARG A 39 13.92 6.09 22.38
N TRP A 40 13.96 6.61 23.60
CA TRP A 40 14.44 7.95 23.90
C TRP A 40 15.94 7.89 24.16
N GLU A 41 16.68 8.82 23.56
CA GLU A 41 18.13 8.92 23.72
C GLU A 41 18.51 9.15 25.20
N ASP A 42 17.76 10.01 25.89
CA ASP A 42 18.22 10.60 27.17
C ASP A 42 17.72 9.90 28.45
N GLY A 43 16.99 8.78 28.39
CA GLY A 43 16.33 8.31 29.62
C GLY A 43 15.86 6.87 29.70
N GLY A 44 16.23 5.99 28.77
CA GLY A 44 15.84 4.58 28.81
C GLY A 44 14.34 4.30 28.72
N GLN A 45 13.51 5.34 28.58
CA GLN A 45 12.09 5.21 28.30
C GLN A 45 11.93 4.67 26.89
N MET A 46 11.03 3.70 26.77
CA MET A 46 10.80 3.01 25.53
C MET A 46 9.30 2.83 25.36
N LEU A 47 8.83 3.17 24.17
CA LEU A 47 7.45 3.02 23.77
C LEU A 47 7.39 1.77 22.89
N ARG A 48 6.69 0.76 23.39
CA ARG A 48 6.40 -0.48 22.66
C ARG A 48 4.92 -0.53 22.38
N ASN A 49 4.57 -0.94 21.17
CA ASN A 49 3.26 -1.53 20.95
C ASN A 49 3.34 -2.95 21.53
N ARG A 50 2.81 -3.14 22.75
CA ARG A 50 2.73 -4.47 23.36
C ARG A 50 1.43 -5.09 22.93
N ILE A 51 1.50 -6.37 22.61
CA ILE A 51 0.39 -7.15 22.07
C ILE A 51 0.24 -8.33 23.00
N PHE A 52 -0.88 -8.37 23.71
CA PHE A 52 -1.19 -9.47 24.61
C PHE A 52 -1.66 -10.69 23.80
N MET A 53 -1.63 -11.88 24.41
CA MET A 53 -1.93 -13.16 23.73
C MET A 53 -3.32 -13.22 23.06
N ASN A 54 -4.22 -12.30 23.38
CA ASN A 54 -5.58 -12.19 22.88
C ASN A 54 -5.82 -10.95 22.00
N GLU A 55 -4.77 -10.22 21.61
CA GLU A 55 -4.87 -9.05 20.73
C GLU A 55 -4.46 -9.43 19.30
N LEU A 56 -5.25 -8.98 18.32
CA LEU A 56 -4.92 -9.13 16.90
C LEU A 56 -3.89 -8.07 16.51
N PHE A 57 -2.75 -8.52 15.98
CA PHE A 57 -1.78 -7.65 15.31
C PHE A 57 -1.61 -8.07 13.87
N GLU A 58 -2.38 -7.43 13.01
CA GLU A 58 -2.17 -7.56 11.58
C GLU A 58 -1.27 -6.40 11.15
N CYS A 59 -0.08 -6.72 10.67
CA CYS A 59 0.80 -5.72 10.08
C CYS A 59 0.03 -4.97 8.98
N TYR A 60 0.06 -3.64 9.00
CA TYR A 60 -0.61 -2.86 7.98
C TYR A 60 -0.02 -3.21 6.61
N THR A 61 -0.82 -3.89 5.79
CA THR A 61 -0.46 -4.15 4.40
C THR A 61 -1.02 -3.00 3.57
N PRO A 62 -0.17 -2.16 2.95
CA PRO A 62 -0.65 -1.06 2.14
C PRO A 62 -1.50 -1.61 0.99
N LYS A 63 -2.78 -1.23 0.97
CA LYS A 63 -3.68 -1.55 -0.13
C LYS A 63 -3.62 -0.43 -1.16
N VAL A 64 -3.40 -0.80 -2.41
CA VAL A 64 -3.47 0.15 -3.53
C VAL A 64 -4.83 0.00 -4.19
N THR A 65 -5.57 1.12 -4.27
CA THR A 65 -6.82 1.19 -5.04
C THR A 65 -6.52 1.90 -6.36
N VAL A 66 -6.95 1.30 -7.47
CA VAL A 66 -6.78 1.87 -8.81
C VAL A 66 -8.12 1.94 -9.52
N GLU A 67 -8.44 3.12 -10.04
CA GLU A 67 -9.61 3.29 -10.90
C GLU A 67 -9.28 2.84 -12.32
N LEU A 68 -10.12 1.94 -12.83
CA LEU A 68 -10.00 1.35 -14.16
C LEU A 68 -11.30 1.57 -14.92
N THR A 69 -11.16 1.94 -16.18
CA THR A 69 -12.26 1.91 -17.14
C THR A 69 -12.66 0.45 -17.44
N GLN A 70 -13.89 0.23 -17.91
CA GLN A 70 -14.35 -1.10 -18.31
C GLN A 70 -13.44 -1.74 -19.38
N LYS A 71 -12.88 -0.91 -20.27
CA LYS A 71 -11.95 -1.32 -21.33
C LYS A 71 -10.64 -1.86 -20.77
N GLU A 72 -10.08 -1.19 -19.76
CA GLU A 72 -8.90 -1.65 -19.02
C GLU A 72 -9.19 -2.95 -18.26
N VAL A 73 -10.36 -3.06 -17.60
CA VAL A 73 -10.78 -4.30 -16.93
C VAL A 73 -10.85 -5.47 -17.91
N ASN A 74 -11.42 -5.26 -19.10
CA ASN A 74 -11.50 -6.29 -20.13
C ASN A 74 -10.10 -6.70 -20.63
N THR A 75 -9.19 -5.75 -20.84
CA THR A 75 -7.80 -6.05 -21.19
C THR A 75 -7.12 -6.89 -20.13
N LEU A 76 -7.31 -6.57 -18.84
CA LEU A 76 -6.77 -7.40 -17.75
C LEU A 76 -7.30 -8.83 -17.82
N ARG A 77 -8.59 -9.03 -18.07
CA ARG A 77 -9.17 -10.37 -18.21
C ARG A 77 -8.53 -11.17 -19.36
N VAL A 78 -8.13 -10.51 -20.44
CA VAL A 78 -7.40 -11.17 -21.53
C VAL A 78 -5.97 -11.50 -21.10
N LEU A 79 -5.25 -10.54 -20.50
CA LEU A 79 -3.87 -10.72 -20.08
C LEU A 79 -3.71 -11.79 -18.99
N THR A 80 -4.69 -11.95 -18.11
CA THR A 80 -4.70 -12.98 -17.07
C THR A 80 -5.23 -14.34 -17.55
N GLY A 81 -5.62 -14.45 -18.82
CA GLY A 81 -6.19 -15.68 -19.39
C GLY A 81 -7.60 -16.01 -18.92
N ALA A 82 -8.27 -15.11 -18.19
CA ALA A 82 -9.67 -15.29 -17.77
C ALA A 82 -10.66 -15.26 -18.94
N THR A 83 -10.25 -14.77 -20.11
CA THR A 83 -11.00 -14.78 -21.37
C THR A 83 -10.02 -14.65 -22.54
N SER A 84 -10.44 -14.99 -23.76
CA SER A 84 -9.67 -14.64 -24.97
C SER A 84 -10.13 -13.32 -25.59
N SER A 85 -9.28 -12.72 -26.43
CA SER A 85 -9.65 -11.56 -27.25
C SER A 85 -10.74 -11.90 -28.27
N GLY A 86 -10.80 -13.15 -28.74
CA GLY A 86 -11.86 -13.66 -29.61
C GLY A 86 -13.22 -13.68 -28.91
N ASP A 87 -13.27 -14.22 -27.69
CA ASP A 87 -14.51 -14.29 -26.89
C ASP A 87 -15.07 -12.91 -26.59
N LEU A 88 -14.18 -11.95 -26.31
CA LEU A 88 -14.59 -10.56 -26.08
C LEU A 88 -15.14 -9.94 -27.35
N LYS A 89 -14.50 -10.12 -28.50
CA LYS A 89 -15.01 -9.62 -29.79
C LYS A 89 -16.39 -10.21 -30.14
N GLU A 90 -16.58 -11.50 -29.92
CA GLU A 90 -17.87 -12.16 -30.15
C GLU A 90 -18.96 -11.63 -29.20
N LYS A 91 -18.62 -11.39 -27.93
CA LYS A 91 -19.59 -10.82 -26.97
C LYS A 91 -19.83 -9.33 -27.22
N ASN A 92 -18.84 -8.61 -27.74
CA ASN A 92 -18.94 -7.20 -28.04
C ASN A 92 -19.85 -6.93 -29.23
N SER A 93 -19.85 -7.79 -30.25
CA SER A 93 -20.82 -7.70 -31.36
C SER A 93 -22.28 -7.80 -30.89
N ARG A 94 -22.51 -8.36 -29.68
CA ARG A 94 -23.84 -8.47 -29.05
C ARG A 94 -24.15 -7.38 -28.02
N ARG A 95 -23.15 -6.70 -27.45
CA ARG A 95 -23.32 -5.81 -26.27
C ARG A 95 -22.65 -4.43 -26.36
N GLY A 96 -21.79 -4.17 -27.35
CA GLY A 96 -21.18 -2.87 -27.64
C GLY A 96 -20.32 -2.24 -26.54
N THR A 97 -19.92 -2.99 -25.51
CA THR A 97 -19.28 -2.47 -24.28
C THR A 97 -18.04 -3.25 -23.84
N LEU A 98 -17.59 -4.22 -24.63
CA LEU A 98 -16.55 -5.19 -24.29
C LEU A 98 -15.24 -4.99 -25.07
N ASP A 99 -14.90 -3.73 -25.34
CA ASP A 99 -13.64 -3.37 -25.96
C ASP A 99 -12.44 -3.66 -25.03
N ILE A 100 -11.28 -3.88 -25.64
CA ILE A 100 -9.97 -3.96 -24.99
C ILE A 100 -9.11 -2.79 -25.45
N VAL A 101 -8.17 -2.35 -24.62
CA VAL A 101 -7.14 -1.38 -24.99
C VAL A 101 -6.34 -1.93 -26.17
N THR A 102 -6.25 -1.15 -27.24
CA THR A 102 -5.66 -1.53 -28.53
C THR A 102 -4.13 -1.55 -28.53
N ASP A 103 -3.51 -1.02 -27.48
CA ASP A 103 -2.05 -0.91 -27.31
C ASP A 103 -1.40 -2.17 -26.71
N GLY A 104 -2.12 -3.30 -26.66
CA GLY A 104 -1.62 -4.55 -26.08
C GLY A 104 -1.49 -4.51 -24.55
N GLY A 105 -2.08 -3.54 -23.87
CA GLY A 105 -2.02 -3.40 -22.41
C GLY A 105 -0.86 -2.54 -21.91
N TYR A 106 -0.15 -1.85 -22.79
CA TYR A 106 0.96 -0.96 -22.42
C TYR A 106 0.51 0.20 -21.50
N GLY A 107 -0.68 0.76 -21.72
CA GLY A 107 -1.28 1.76 -20.83
C GLY A 107 -1.52 1.24 -19.42
N LEU A 108 -2.01 0.00 -19.29
CA LEU A 108 -2.19 -0.67 -18.00
C LEU A 108 -0.86 -0.95 -17.30
N TYR A 109 0.14 -1.44 -18.05
CA TYR A 109 1.49 -1.63 -17.55
C TYR A 109 2.06 -0.33 -16.97
N SER A 110 1.97 0.77 -17.72
CA SER A 110 2.47 2.08 -17.28
C SER A 110 1.75 2.57 -16.02
N LYS A 111 0.43 2.35 -15.93
CA LYS A 111 -0.39 2.71 -14.77
C LYS A 111 0.03 1.93 -13.52
N PHE A 112 0.27 0.63 -13.64
CA PHE A 112 0.73 -0.20 -12.53
C PHE A 112 2.18 0.09 -12.13
N LEU A 113 3.07 0.35 -13.09
CA LEU A 113 4.44 0.74 -12.81
C LEU A 113 4.52 2.05 -12.01
N ALA A 114 3.57 2.97 -12.20
CA ALA A 114 3.48 4.18 -11.41
C ALA A 114 3.05 3.93 -9.94
N LEU A 115 2.33 2.82 -9.68
CA LEU A 115 1.87 2.44 -8.34
C LEU A 115 2.92 1.67 -7.53
N SER A 116 3.97 1.17 -8.18
CA SER A 116 5.09 0.46 -7.53
C SER A 116 6.24 1.37 -7.07
N LYS A 117 6.09 2.69 -7.17
CA LYS A 117 7.06 3.70 -6.73
C LYS A 117 6.65 4.29 -5.38
#